data_AF-A0A8T5I6U0-F1
#
_entry.id   AF-A0A8T5I6U0-F1
#
_cell.length_a   1.000
_cell.length_b   1.000
_cell.length_c   1.000
_cell.angle_alpha   90.00
_cell.angle_beta   90.00
_cell.angle_gamma   90.00
#
_symmetry.space_group_name_H-M   'P 1'
#
loop_
_entity.id
_entity.type
_entity.pdbx_description
1 polymer ?
#
loop_
_entity_poly.entity_id
_entity_poly.type
_entity_poly.pdbx_seq_one_letter_code
_entity_poly.pdbx_strand_id
1 'polypeptide(L)'
;MELLPIIVILIHPFAALLLIMIFMTQLKWRKKREFLKGDDLIKAHRKHISDGNKIMLATIFVIVLAFIGEISRAIFNNLPFDSYIMPNNFHSSGGLLGLLLMIILWLTGHSTQRKKVSNQSFSKTRDTHGRIGDIMAILILIHAFLGFLYLLQII
;
A
#
# COMPACT_ATOMS: atom_id res chain seq x y z
N MET A 1 -13.48 15.99 -24.70
CA MET A 1 -12.76 14.78 -24.24
C MET A 1 -13.77 13.79 -23.74
N GLU A 2 -13.65 12.51 -24.10
CA GLU A 2 -14.54 11.47 -23.58
C GLU A 2 -14.33 11.33 -22.07
N LEU A 3 -15.41 11.20 -21.31
CA LEU A 3 -15.39 11.15 -19.84
C LEU A 3 -14.70 9.86 -19.33
N LEU A 4 -14.79 8.79 -20.11
CA LEU A 4 -14.36 7.45 -19.74
C LEU A 4 -12.82 7.33 -19.55
N PRO A 5 -11.96 7.77 -20.48
CA PRO A 5 -10.50 7.81 -20.27
C PRO A 5 -10.08 8.55 -19.00
N ILE A 6 -10.71 9.71 -18.74
CA ILE A 6 -10.40 10.54 -17.57
C ILE A 6 -10.73 9.80 -16.27
N ILE A 7 -11.91 9.18 -16.21
CA ILE A 7 -12.34 8.39 -15.05
C ILE A 7 -11.36 7.23 -14.80
N VAL A 8 -11.00 6.49 -15.85
CA VAL A 8 -10.08 5.35 -15.75
C VAL A 8 -8.72 5.77 -15.18
N ILE A 9 -8.17 6.90 -15.66
CA ILE A 9 -6.88 7.43 -15.21
C ILE A 9 -6.94 7.91 -13.75
N LEU A 10 -8.05 8.53 -13.33
CA LEU A 10 -8.17 9.13 -12.00
C LEU A 10 -8.56 8.15 -10.89
N ILE A 11 -9.17 7.00 -11.20
CA ILE A 11 -9.57 6.01 -10.19
C ILE A 11 -8.35 5.54 -9.37
N HIS A 12 -7.23 5.25 -10.02
CA HIS A 12 -6.01 4.79 -9.34
C HIS A 12 -5.47 5.80 -8.31
N PRO A 13 -5.18 7.07 -8.65
CA PRO A 13 -4.64 8.03 -7.68
C PRO A 13 -5.59 8.32 -6.52
N PHE A 14 -6.91 8.39 -6.75
CA PHE A 14 -7.87 8.54 -5.64
C PHE A 14 -7.89 7.32 -4.71
N ALA A 15 -7.89 6.11 -5.27
CA ALA A 15 -7.82 4.89 -4.49
C ALA A 15 -6.49 4.78 -3.71
N ALA A 16 -5.38 5.18 -4.32
CA ALA A 16 -4.07 5.24 -3.69
C ALA A 16 -4.06 6.23 -2.52
N LEU A 17 -4.57 7.46 -2.69
CA LEU A 17 -4.65 8.45 -1.60
C LEU A 17 -5.47 7.94 -0.42
N LEU A 18 -6.62 7.31 -0.68
CA LEU A 18 -7.44 6.70 0.37
C LEU A 18 -6.66 5.60 1.11
N LEU A 19 -5.96 4.72 0.37
CA LEU A 19 -5.13 3.67 0.96
C LEU A 19 -3.99 4.24 1.81
N ILE A 20 -3.34 5.31 1.36
CA ILE A 20 -2.29 6.03 2.11
C ILE A 20 -2.86 6.55 3.42
N MET A 21 -4.02 7.22 3.38
CA MET A 21 -4.66 7.73 4.59
C MET A 21 -4.92 6.59 5.60
N ILE A 22 -5.48 5.46 5.14
CA ILE A 22 -5.73 4.29 5.98
C ILE A 22 -4.42 3.72 6.54
N PHE A 23 -3.38 3.59 5.71
CA PHE A 23 -2.06 3.12 6.13
C PHE A 23 -1.45 4.02 7.22
N MET A 24 -1.52 5.34 7.05
CA MET A 24 -1.01 6.30 8.05
C MET A 24 -1.75 6.19 9.39
N THR A 25 -3.02 5.79 9.41
CA THR A 25 -3.72 5.50 10.67
C THR A 25 -3.21 4.24 11.35
N GLN A 26 -2.75 3.22 10.60
CA GLN A 26 -2.16 2.01 11.18
C GLN A 26 -0.83 2.27 11.87
N LEU A 27 0.00 3.19 11.34
CA LEU A 27 1.28 3.53 11.97
C LEU A 27 1.11 4.10 13.40
N LYS A 28 -0.02 4.78 13.64
CA LYS A 28 -0.37 5.32 14.96
C LYS A 28 -0.67 4.24 16.00
N TRP A 29 -0.77 2.97 15.61
CA TRP A 29 -0.97 1.81 16.50
C TRP A 29 0.03 1.79 17.66
N ARG A 30 1.33 2.04 17.38
CA ARG A 30 2.38 1.97 18.42
C ARG A 30 2.17 2.96 19.55
N LYS A 31 1.70 4.17 19.24
CA LYS A 31 1.34 5.19 20.24
C LYS A 31 -0.01 4.87 20.89
N LYS A 32 -1.01 4.46 20.10
CA LYS A 32 -2.36 4.16 20.59
C LYS A 32 -2.38 3.04 21.63
N ARG A 33 -1.58 1.98 21.43
CA ARG A 33 -1.57 0.82 22.33
C ARG A 33 -1.12 1.15 23.77
N GLU A 34 -0.33 2.20 23.96
CA GLU A 34 0.21 2.59 25.28
C GLU A 34 -0.90 3.04 26.25
N PHE A 35 -2.02 3.50 25.69
CA PHE A 35 -3.18 3.98 26.45
C PHE A 35 -4.30 2.94 26.58
N LEU A 36 -4.14 1.74 26.01
CA LEU A 36 -5.15 0.68 26.03
C LEU A 36 -4.79 -0.39 27.07
N LYS A 37 -5.81 -0.93 27.75
CA LYS A 37 -5.66 -1.98 28.76
C LYS A 37 -6.75 -3.05 28.59
N GLY A 38 -6.52 -4.23 29.17
CA GLY A 38 -7.50 -5.32 29.22
C GLY A 38 -8.10 -5.67 27.87
N ASP A 39 -9.44 -5.76 27.83
CA ASP A 39 -10.20 -6.16 26.64
C ASP A 39 -10.08 -5.17 25.47
N ASP A 40 -9.94 -3.87 25.76
CA ASP A 40 -9.78 -2.85 24.71
C ASP A 40 -8.48 -3.04 23.95
N LEU A 41 -7.40 -3.41 24.65
CA LEU A 41 -6.13 -3.73 24.01
C LEU A 41 -6.26 -4.97 23.12
N ILE A 42 -6.95 -6.01 23.58
CA ILE A 42 -7.17 -7.24 22.82
C ILE A 42 -8.00 -6.94 21.56
N LYS A 43 -9.09 -6.19 21.69
CA LYS A 43 -9.98 -5.80 20.58
C LYS A 43 -9.24 -4.95 19.56
N ALA A 44 -8.51 -3.93 20.01
CA ALA A 44 -7.74 -3.05 19.12
C ALA A 44 -6.60 -3.80 18.41
N HIS A 45 -5.96 -4.76 19.08
CA HIS A 45 -4.94 -5.61 18.48
C HIS A 45 -5.52 -6.53 17.39
N ARG A 46 -6.68 -7.15 17.62
CA ARG A 46 -7.38 -7.94 16.59
C ARG A 46 -7.75 -7.06 15.40
N LYS A 47 -8.21 -5.83 15.65
CA LYS A 47 -8.51 -4.86 14.59
C LYS A 47 -7.26 -4.49 13.79
N HIS A 48 -6.12 -4.23 14.43
CA HIS A 48 -4.85 -3.95 13.74
C HIS A 48 -4.45 -5.09 12.78
N ILE A 49 -4.59 -6.34 13.21
CA ILE A 49 -4.31 -7.50 12.35
C ILE A 49 -5.29 -7.56 11.16
N SER A 50 -6.60 -7.45 11.44
CA SER A 50 -7.63 -7.49 10.40
C SER A 50 -7.47 -6.36 9.38
N ASP A 51 -7.20 -5.14 9.84
CA ASP A 51 -6.95 -3.99 8.97
C ASP A 51 -5.67 -4.19 8.15
N GLY A 52 -4.61 -4.78 8.72
CA GLY A 52 -3.40 -5.13 7.99
C GLY A 52 -3.66 -6.07 6.80
N ASN A 53 -4.57 -7.05 6.95
CA ASN A 53 -5.03 -7.90 5.85
C ASN A 53 -5.77 -7.12 4.78
N LYS A 54 -6.68 -6.23 5.18
CA LYS A 54 -7.46 -5.40 4.26
C LYS A 54 -6.57 -4.43 3.49
N ILE A 55 -5.57 -3.85 4.13
CA ILE A 55 -4.59 -2.96 3.49
C ILE A 55 -3.78 -3.73 2.46
N MET A 56 -3.28 -4.94 2.77
CA MET A 56 -2.56 -5.77 1.79
C MET A 56 -3.43 -6.06 0.56
N LEU A 57 -4.69 -6.45 0.75
CA LEU A 57 -5.63 -6.67 -0.35
C LEU A 57 -5.90 -5.38 -1.14
N ALA A 58 -6.11 -4.26 -0.46
CA ALA A 58 -6.30 -2.96 -1.08
C ALA A 58 -5.06 -2.50 -1.88
N THR A 59 -3.85 -2.81 -1.41
CA THR A 59 -2.61 -2.55 -2.15
C THR A 59 -2.60 -3.33 -3.46
N ILE A 60 -2.91 -4.62 -3.44
CA ILE A 60 -3.02 -5.43 -4.67
C ILE A 60 -4.07 -4.83 -5.61
N PHE A 61 -5.25 -4.46 -5.08
CA PHE A 61 -6.31 -3.85 -5.86
C PHE A 61 -5.88 -2.54 -6.54
N VAL A 62 -5.21 -1.64 -5.81
CA VAL A 62 -4.69 -0.38 -6.36
C VAL A 62 -3.66 -0.60 -7.47
N ILE A 63 -2.81 -1.63 -7.33
CA ILE A 63 -1.85 -2.02 -8.37
C ILE A 63 -2.58 -2.56 -9.61
N VAL A 64 -3.61 -3.39 -9.44
CA VAL A 64 -4.44 -3.88 -10.55
C VAL A 64 -5.12 -2.72 -11.29
N LEU A 65 -5.63 -1.72 -10.55
CA LEU A 65 -6.19 -0.51 -11.17
C LEU A 65 -5.16 0.24 -12.01
N ALA A 66 -3.90 0.32 -11.57
CA ALA A 66 -2.83 0.95 -12.36
C ALA A 66 -2.61 0.22 -13.69
N PHE A 67 -2.52 -1.11 -13.66
CA PHE A 67 -2.37 -1.92 -14.88
C PHE A 67 -3.59 -1.79 -15.81
N ILE A 68 -4.81 -1.77 -15.27
CA ILE A 68 -6.02 -1.51 -16.07
C ILE A 68 -5.94 -0.14 -16.74
N GLY A 69 -5.43 0.88 -16.03
CA GLY A 69 -5.18 2.21 -16.59
C GLY A 69 -4.23 2.18 -17.78
N GLU A 70 -3.09 1.50 -17.65
CA GLU A 70 -2.09 1.38 -18.73
C GLU A 70 -2.62 0.58 -19.93
N ILE A 71 -3.34 -0.52 -19.69
CA ILE A 71 -4.00 -1.30 -20.75
C ILE A 71 -5.03 -0.44 -21.49
N SER A 72 -5.86 0.29 -20.75
CA SER A 72 -6.87 1.18 -21.34
C SER A 72 -6.20 2.26 -22.19
N ARG A 73 -5.10 2.85 -21.70
CA ARG A 73 -4.30 3.83 -22.45
C ARG A 73 -3.74 3.26 -23.75
N ALA A 74 -3.25 2.01 -23.73
CA ALA A 74 -2.77 1.35 -24.95
C ALA A 74 -3.90 1.16 -25.98
N ILE A 75 -5.07 0.70 -25.53
CA ILE A 75 -6.25 0.50 -26.38
C ILE A 75 -6.70 1.83 -27.01
N PHE A 76 -6.80 2.91 -26.22
CA PHE A 76 -7.17 4.24 -26.75
C PHE A 76 -6.17 4.78 -27.77
N ASN A 77 -4.91 4.37 -27.68
CA ASN A 77 -3.86 4.75 -28.62
C ASN A 77 -3.71 3.80 -29.81
N ASN A 78 -4.61 2.81 -29.98
CA ASN A 78 -4.53 1.75 -30.99
C ASN A 78 -3.18 0.98 -30.96
N LEU A 79 -2.64 0.75 -29.77
CA LEU A 79 -1.43 -0.03 -29.55
C LEU A 79 -1.75 -1.42 -28.97
N PRO A 80 -0.83 -2.41 -29.10
CA PRO A 80 -0.94 -3.67 -28.37
C PRO A 80 -1.15 -3.45 -26.87
N PHE A 81 -2.00 -4.27 -26.24
CA PHE A 81 -2.43 -4.08 -24.84
C PHE A 81 -1.27 -4.07 -23.82
N ASP A 82 -0.14 -4.68 -24.17
CA ASP A 82 1.06 -4.82 -23.35
C ASP A 82 2.08 -3.68 -23.50
N SER A 83 1.85 -2.76 -24.44
CA SER A 83 2.79 -1.68 -24.80
C SER A 83 3.24 -0.80 -23.62
N TYR A 84 2.44 -0.71 -22.57
CA TYR A 84 2.69 0.15 -21.41
C TYR A 84 2.73 -0.60 -20.06
N ILE A 85 2.71 -1.93 -20.08
CA ILE A 85 2.71 -2.75 -18.86
C ILE A 85 4.09 -2.75 -18.19
N MET A 86 5.16 -2.67 -18.98
CA MET A 86 6.52 -2.71 -18.44
C MET A 86 6.85 -1.40 -17.71
N PRO A 87 7.29 -1.44 -16.44
CA PRO A 87 7.71 -0.25 -15.72
C PRO A 87 8.84 0.46 -16.46
N ASN A 88 8.64 1.71 -16.84
CA ASN A 88 9.62 2.51 -17.58
C ASN A 88 10.03 3.80 -16.85
N ASN A 89 9.50 4.01 -15.63
CA ASN A 89 9.71 5.24 -14.87
C ASN A 89 9.76 4.97 -13.36
N PHE A 90 10.16 5.98 -12.58
CA PHE A 90 10.32 5.84 -11.14
C PHE A 90 9.00 5.58 -10.40
N HIS A 91 7.87 6.10 -10.90
CA HIS A 91 6.57 5.85 -10.28
C HIS A 91 6.15 4.38 -10.46
N SER A 92 6.15 3.87 -11.68
CA SER A 92 5.84 2.46 -12.00
C SER A 92 6.73 1.47 -11.24
N SER A 93 8.05 1.66 -11.27
CA SER A 93 9.00 0.84 -10.50
C SER A 93 8.81 0.99 -8.99
N GLY A 94 8.54 2.21 -8.52
CA GLY A 94 8.23 2.51 -7.12
C GLY A 94 6.96 1.82 -6.62
N GLY A 95 5.94 1.68 -7.48
CA GLY A 95 4.70 0.96 -7.16
C GLY A 95 4.96 -0.52 -6.88
N LEU A 96 5.77 -1.17 -7.73
CA LEU A 96 6.18 -2.57 -7.52
C LEU A 96 7.04 -2.75 -6.27
N LEU A 97 7.98 -1.83 -6.01
CA LEU A 97 8.74 -1.81 -4.76
C LEU A 97 7.82 -1.66 -3.55
N GLY A 98 6.82 -0.78 -3.63
CA GLY A 98 5.79 -0.60 -2.60
C GLY A 98 5.02 -1.89 -2.32
N LEU A 99 4.61 -2.63 -3.36
CA LEU A 99 3.96 -3.93 -3.23
C LEU A 99 4.88 -4.96 -2.54
N LEU A 100 6.15 -5.05 -2.96
CA LEU A 100 7.13 -5.95 -2.35
C LEU A 100 7.30 -5.64 -0.85
N LEU A 101 7.48 -4.37 -0.49
CA LEU A 101 7.61 -3.96 0.90
C LEU A 101 6.33 -4.24 1.70
N MET A 102 5.15 -4.06 1.09
CA MET A 102 3.87 -4.39 1.72
C MET A 102 3.75 -5.89 2.00
N ILE A 103 4.18 -6.75 1.08
CA ILE A 103 4.24 -8.21 1.30
C ILE A 103 5.13 -8.53 2.50
N ILE A 104 6.33 -7.95 2.57
CA ILE A 104 7.26 -8.18 3.69
C ILE A 104 6.66 -7.66 5.00
N LEU A 105 6.04 -6.48 5.00
CA LEU A 105 5.37 -5.90 6.17
C LEU A 105 4.23 -6.81 6.66
N TRP A 106 3.42 -7.32 5.74
CA TRP A 106 2.31 -8.22 6.01
C TRP A 106 2.79 -9.56 6.59
N LEU A 107 3.82 -10.17 5.99
CA LEU A 107 4.42 -11.42 6.46
C LEU A 107 5.04 -11.29 7.85
N THR A 108 5.76 -10.19 8.11
CA THR A 108 6.38 -9.93 9.42
C THR A 108 5.33 -9.67 10.50
N GLY A 109 4.21 -9.01 10.16
CA GLY A 109 3.06 -8.84 11.06
C GLY A 109 2.44 -10.19 11.47
N HIS A 110 2.16 -11.06 10.50
CA HIS A 110 1.63 -12.41 10.77
C HIS A 110 2.62 -13.28 11.55
N SER A 111 3.91 -13.21 11.22
CA SER A 111 4.97 -13.91 11.95
C SER A 111 5.04 -13.47 13.41
N THR A 112 4.92 -12.17 13.66
CA THR A 112 4.88 -11.60 15.02
C THR A 112 3.69 -12.16 15.80
N GLN A 113 2.51 -12.20 15.18
CA GLN A 113 1.31 -12.74 15.82
C GLN A 113 1.43 -14.25 16.11
N ARG A 114 1.94 -15.05 15.15
CA ARG A 114 2.15 -16.48 15.36
C ARG A 114 3.09 -16.74 16.54
N LYS A 115 4.24 -16.06 16.58
CA LYS A 115 5.22 -16.18 17.67
C LYS A 115 4.63 -15.80 19.03
N LYS A 116 3.82 -14.73 19.07
CA LYS A 116 3.13 -14.31 20.30
C LYS A 116 2.17 -15.40 20.81
N VAL A 117 1.36 -15.99 19.92
CA VAL A 117 0.41 -17.05 20.29
C VAL A 117 1.13 -18.33 20.71
N SER A 118 2.27 -18.65 20.09
CA SER A 118 3.10 -19.81 20.46
C SER A 118 4.03 -19.56 21.65
N ASN A 119 3.87 -18.46 22.39
CA ASN A 119 4.73 -18.04 23.51
C ASN A 119 6.24 -18.01 23.19
N GLN A 120 6.59 -17.68 21.95
CA GLN A 120 7.97 -17.52 21.48
C GLN A 120 8.40 -16.05 21.51
N SER A 121 9.71 -15.81 21.59
CA SER A 121 10.26 -14.45 21.50
C SER A 121 9.89 -13.79 20.17
N PHE A 122 9.15 -12.67 20.24
CA PHE A 122 8.62 -11.96 19.07
C PHE A 122 9.09 -10.50 18.96
N SER A 123 9.85 -9.98 19.92
CA SER A 123 10.28 -8.57 19.97
C SER A 123 11.02 -8.14 18.70
N LYS A 124 12.01 -8.92 18.25
CA LYS A 124 12.78 -8.64 17.03
C LYS A 124 11.88 -8.55 15.80
N THR A 125 10.95 -9.50 15.62
CA THR A 125 10.06 -9.52 14.46
C THR A 125 9.05 -8.36 14.50
N ARG A 126 8.53 -8.03 15.68
CA ARG A 126 7.69 -6.85 15.91
C ARG A 126 8.41 -5.55 15.55
N ASP A 127 9.66 -5.42 15.97
CA ASP A 127 10.44 -4.19 15.75
C ASP A 127 10.82 -4.03 14.27
N THR A 128 11.16 -5.14 13.59
CA THR A 128 11.35 -5.15 12.12
C THR A 128 10.06 -4.73 11.40
N HIS A 129 8.91 -5.30 11.76
CA HIS A 129 7.61 -4.90 11.20
C HIS A 129 7.37 -3.39 11.38
N GLY A 130 7.62 -2.87 12.58
CA GLY A 130 7.52 -1.43 12.86
C GLY A 130 8.42 -0.57 11.98
N ARG A 131 9.70 -0.92 11.85
CA ARG A 131 10.68 -0.17 11.05
C ARG A 131 10.37 -0.18 9.55
N ILE A 132 9.91 -1.33 9.01
CA ILE A 132 9.48 -1.41 7.62
C ILE A 132 8.28 -0.48 7.39
N GLY A 133 7.32 -0.45 8.33
CA GLY A 133 6.19 0.48 8.27
C GLY A 133 6.62 1.94 8.20
N ASP A 134 7.66 2.33 8.97
CA ASP A 134 8.20 3.70 8.96
C ASP A 134 8.87 4.06 7.63
N ILE A 135 9.67 3.14 7.07
CA ILE A 135 10.30 3.31 5.76
C ILE A 135 9.23 3.43 4.67
N MET A 136 8.22 2.56 4.70
CA MET A 136 7.11 2.59 3.76
C MET A 136 6.33 3.90 3.82
N ALA A 137 6.13 4.48 5.01
CA ALA A 137 5.45 5.76 5.15
C ALA A 137 6.10 6.86 4.30
N ILE A 138 7.44 6.93 4.35
CA ILE A 138 8.21 7.91 3.58
C ILE A 138 8.15 7.59 2.09
N LEU A 139 8.43 6.34 1.72
CA LEU A 139 8.49 5.93 0.31
C LEU A 139 7.16 6.09 -0.40
N ILE A 140 6.04 5.79 0.26
CA ILE A 140 4.71 5.90 -0.34
C ILE A 140 4.34 7.37 -0.59
N LEU A 141 4.73 8.29 0.30
CA LEU A 141 4.53 9.73 0.07
C LEU A 141 5.33 10.22 -1.14
N ILE A 142 6.60 9.81 -1.26
CA ILE A 142 7.43 10.10 -2.43
C ILE A 142 6.82 9.51 -3.70
N HIS A 143 6.38 8.25 -3.66
CA HIS A 143 5.77 7.57 -4.80
C HIS A 143 4.47 8.25 -5.26
N ALA A 144 3.61 8.67 -4.32
CA ALA A 144 2.38 9.41 -4.63
C ALA A 144 2.69 10.79 -5.23
N PHE A 145 3.70 11.49 -4.72
CA PHE A 145 4.17 12.75 -5.27
C PHE A 145 4.68 12.59 -6.71
N LEU A 146 5.51 11.58 -6.97
CA LEU A 146 5.97 11.27 -8.34
C LEU A 146 4.79 10.97 -9.27
N GLY A 147 3.80 10.20 -8.81
CA GLY A 147 2.60 9.90 -9.60
C GLY A 147 1.83 11.17 -9.97
N PHE A 148 1.75 12.13 -9.06
CA PHE A 148 1.14 13.43 -9.33
C PHE A 148 1.93 14.25 -10.36
N LEU A 149 3.28 14.23 -10.30
CA LEU A 149 4.11 14.92 -11.29
C LEU A 149 3.94 14.33 -12.70
N TYR A 150 3.89 13.00 -12.82
CA TYR A 150 3.61 12.33 -14.10
C TYR A 150 2.20 12.65 -14.62
N LEU A 151 1.19 12.69 -13.73
CA LEU A 151 -0.17 13.05 -14.11
C LEU A 151 -0.26 14.47 -14.72
N LEU A 152 0.53 15.41 -14.17
CA LEU A 152 0.63 16.78 -14.68
C LEU A 152 1.62 16.94 -15.85
N GLN A 153 2.27 15.85 -16.29
CA GLN A 153 3.29 15.86 -17.34
C GLN A 153 4.46 16.83 -17.04
N ILE A 154 4.79 17.00 -15.76
CA ILE A 154 5.90 17.87 -15.33
C ILE A 154 7.26 17.18 -15.54
N ILE A 155 7.29 15.84 -15.41
CA ILE A 155 8.47 14.98 -15.60
C ILE A 155 8.12 13.74 -16.42
#